data_AF-A0A645J9B3-F1
#
_entry.id   AF-A0A645J9B3-F1
#
_cell.length_a   1.000
_cell.length_b   1.000
_cell.length_c   1.000
_cell.angle_alpha   90.00
_cell.angle_beta   90.00
_cell.angle_gamma   90.00
#
_symmetry.space_group_name_H-M   'P 1'
#
loop_
_entity.id
_entity.type
_entity.pdbx_description
1 polymer ?
#
loop_
_entity_poly.entity_id
_entity_poly.type
_entity_poly.pdbx_seq_one_letter_code
_entity_poly.pdbx_strand_id
1 'polypeptide(L)'
;MPLVLVDRPGGTYWKTWDKHIREHLLRDQLISPDDLNLYQITDDPDQAVKIITRFYRNFHSSRFVKDLFVIRLKHAPSPSAIEAMNEDFADIVVGPPIKAIDPTPDEIADNDHVDLARIAFGFNRRDYGRLRHLIDTLNSF
;
A
#
# COMPACT_ATOMS: atom_id res chain seq x y z
N MET A 1 -5.27 1.48 -1.37
CA MET A 1 -6.36 0.89 -2.18
C MET A 1 -5.81 0.58 -3.56
N PRO A 2 -6.16 -0.57 -4.17
CA PRO A 2 -5.70 -0.88 -5.52
C PRO A 2 -6.50 -0.07 -6.54
N LEU A 3 -5.82 0.69 -7.41
CA LEU A 3 -6.45 1.35 -8.55
C LEU A 3 -6.08 0.58 -9.82
N VAL A 4 -7.08 -0.02 -10.47
CA VAL A 4 -6.90 -0.72 -11.74
C VAL A 4 -7.66 0.01 -12.82
N LEU A 5 -6.92 0.50 -13.82
CA LEU A 5 -7.42 1.23 -14.97
C LEU A 5 -7.61 0.22 -16.11
N VAL A 6 -8.86 -0.18 -16.34
CA VAL A 6 -9.20 -1.21 -17.33
C VAL A 6 -9.60 -0.58 -18.66
N ASP A 7 -8.96 -1.00 -19.74
CA ASP A 7 -9.34 -0.65 -21.12
C ASP A 7 -10.01 -1.85 -21.81
N ARG A 8 -10.63 -1.61 -22.97
CA ARG A 8 -11.02 -2.70 -23.87
C ARG A 8 -9.77 -3.35 -24.49
N PRO A 9 -9.80 -4.62 -24.91
CA PRO A 9 -8.69 -5.25 -25.63
C PRO A 9 -8.19 -4.40 -26.80
N GLY A 10 -6.89 -4.09 -26.82
CA GLY A 10 -6.28 -3.23 -27.83
C GLY A 10 -6.56 -1.72 -27.67
N GLY A 11 -7.25 -1.32 -26.60
CA GLY A 11 -7.46 0.07 -26.22
C GLY A 11 -6.16 0.78 -25.84
N THR A 12 -6.15 2.09 -26.05
CA THR A 12 -4.97 2.94 -25.90
C THR A 12 -5.20 4.12 -24.97
N TYR A 13 -6.37 4.25 -24.36
CA TYR A 13 -6.70 5.44 -23.58
C TYR A 13 -5.81 5.53 -22.34
N TRP A 14 -5.84 4.49 -21.49
CA TRP A 14 -5.04 4.47 -20.27
C TRP A 14 -3.53 4.41 -20.53
N LYS A 15 -3.11 3.77 -21.62
CA LYS A 15 -1.71 3.76 -22.06
C LYS A 15 -1.24 5.16 -22.50
N THR A 16 -2.07 5.90 -23.23
CA THR A 16 -1.79 7.30 -23.61
C THR A 16 -1.76 8.21 -22.38
N TRP A 17 -2.66 7.98 -21.42
CA TRP A 17 -2.66 8.69 -20.15
C TRP A 17 -1.40 8.41 -19.33
N ASP A 18 -0.98 7.15 -19.15
CA ASP A 18 0.28 6.81 -18.46
C ASP A 18 1.49 7.45 -19.14
N LYS A 19 1.53 7.46 -20.47
CA LYS A 19 2.56 8.18 -21.22
C LYS A 19 2.58 9.66 -20.84
N HIS A 20 1.43 10.32 -20.77
CA HIS A 20 1.34 11.73 -20.36
C HIS A 20 1.80 11.95 -18.91
N ILE A 21 1.40 11.07 -17.97
CA ILE A 21 1.87 11.10 -16.57
C ILE A 21 3.39 11.00 -16.51
N ARG A 22 3.99 10.07 -17.25
CA ARG A 22 5.45 9.90 -17.30
C ARG A 22 6.16 11.09 -17.95
N GLU A 23 5.62 11.62 -19.03
CA GLU A 23 6.25 12.68 -19.82
C GLU A 23 6.16 14.06 -19.15
N HIS A 24 5.10 14.34 -18.40
CA HIS A 24 4.84 15.68 -17.85
C HIS A 24 4.80 15.75 -16.33
N LEU A 25 4.45 14.66 -15.63
CA LEU A 25 4.48 14.68 -14.17
C LEU A 25 5.79 14.09 -13.64
N LEU A 26 6.16 12.90 -14.12
CA LEU A 26 7.36 12.24 -13.62
C LEU A 26 8.64 12.91 -14.09
N ARG A 27 8.76 13.16 -15.41
CA ARG A 27 9.95 13.81 -15.99
C ARG A 27 10.22 15.18 -15.36
N ASP A 28 9.15 15.95 -15.13
CA ASP A 28 9.23 17.30 -14.56
C ASP A 28 9.29 17.28 -13.02
N GLN A 29 9.45 16.09 -12.41
CA GLN A 29 9.62 15.87 -10.96
C GLN A 29 8.44 16.37 -10.10
N LEU A 30 7.25 16.40 -10.68
CA LEU A 30 6.01 16.74 -9.97
C LEU A 30 5.45 15.56 -9.17
N ILE A 31 5.89 14.34 -9.50
CA ILE A 31 5.60 13.10 -8.77
C ILE A 31 6.87 12.28 -8.58
N SER A 32 6.88 11.37 -7.62
CA SER A 32 7.95 10.40 -7.42
C SER A 32 7.86 9.24 -8.42
N PRO A 33 8.97 8.54 -8.73
CA PRO A 33 8.92 7.29 -9.49
C PRO A 33 8.00 6.24 -8.85
N ASP A 34 7.93 6.20 -7.52
CA ASP A 34 7.07 5.29 -6.77
C ASP A 34 5.58 5.57 -6.94
N ASP A 35 5.18 6.79 -7.31
CA ASP A 35 3.76 7.13 -7.54
C ASP A 35 3.17 6.37 -8.75
N LEU A 36 4.03 5.87 -9.65
CA LEU A 36 3.59 4.97 -10.72
C LEU A 36 3.09 3.62 -10.19
N ASN A 37 3.42 3.24 -8.96
CA ASN A 37 2.92 2.02 -8.33
C ASN A 37 1.48 2.18 -7.80
N LEU A 38 0.94 3.41 -7.77
CA LEU A 38 -0.40 3.69 -7.26
C LEU A 38 -1.50 3.12 -8.16
N TYR A 39 -1.23 2.89 -9.44
CA TYR A 39 -2.18 2.35 -10.40
C TYR A 39 -1.59 1.21 -11.22
N GLN A 40 -2.47 0.36 -11.75
CA GLN A 40 -2.12 -0.65 -12.74
C GLN A 40 -3.05 -0.53 -13.94
N ILE A 41 -2.54 -0.81 -15.13
CA ILE A 41 -3.30 -0.73 -16.38
C ILE A 41 -3.39 -2.13 -16.97
N THR A 42 -4.60 -2.54 -17.38
CA THR A 42 -4.84 -3.81 -18.06
C THR A 42 -5.95 -3.65 -19.08
N ASP A 43 -5.94 -4.46 -20.14
CA ASP A 43 -7.08 -4.62 -21.06
C ASP A 43 -7.78 -5.99 -20.92
N ASP A 44 -7.38 -6.74 -19.89
CA ASP A 44 -7.94 -8.03 -19.51
C ASP A 44 -8.65 -7.93 -18.13
N PRO A 45 -9.98 -8.14 -18.07
CA PRO A 45 -10.75 -8.19 -16.83
C PRO A 45 -10.26 -9.26 -15.84
N ASP A 46 -9.78 -10.41 -16.31
CA ASP A 46 -9.30 -11.47 -15.43
C ASP A 46 -8.02 -11.03 -14.70
N GLN A 47 -7.18 -10.25 -15.38
CA GLN A 47 -6.04 -9.62 -14.72
C GLN A 47 -6.44 -8.57 -13.69
N ALA A 48 -7.48 -7.77 -13.97
CA ALA A 48 -7.98 -6.81 -12.98
C ALA A 48 -8.44 -7.52 -11.70
N VAL A 49 -9.16 -8.63 -11.84
CA VAL A 49 -9.57 -9.48 -10.71
C VAL A 49 -8.36 -10.01 -9.95
N LYS A 50 -7.34 -10.54 -10.64
CA LYS A 50 -6.10 -11.03 -10.00
C LYS A 50 -5.37 -9.95 -9.23
N ILE A 51 -5.28 -8.73 -9.76
CA ILE A 51 -4.64 -7.59 -9.09
C ILE A 51 -5.38 -7.25 -7.79
N ILE A 52 -6.70 -7.13 -7.86
CA ILE A 52 -7.53 -6.77 -6.70
C ILE A 52 -7.50 -7.88 -5.64
N THR A 53 -7.68 -9.13 -6.05
CA THR A 53 -7.67 -10.27 -5.13
C THR A 53 -6.31 -10.47 -4.46
N ARG A 54 -5.20 -10.25 -5.19
CA ARG A 54 -3.86 -10.25 -4.61
C ARG A 54 -3.67 -9.11 -3.60
N PHE A 55 -4.17 -7.91 -3.90
CA PHE A 55 -4.08 -6.77 -2.99
C PHE A 55 -4.77 -7.04 -1.64
N TYR A 56 -5.91 -7.73 -1.65
CA TYR A 56 -6.65 -8.06 -0.42
C TYR A 56 -6.33 -9.46 0.14
N ARG A 57 -5.27 -10.11 -0.33
CA ARG A 57 -4.90 -11.44 0.13
C ARG A 57 -4.49 -11.41 1.60
N ASN A 58 -3.70 -10.42 2.01
CA ASN A 58 -3.31 -10.24 3.41
C ASN A 58 -3.77 -8.88 3.96
N PHE A 59 -3.59 -7.80 3.20
CA PHE A 59 -4.06 -6.46 3.59
C PHE A 59 -5.58 -6.45 3.80
N HIS A 60 -6.02 -5.88 4.92
CA HIS A 60 -7.42 -5.66 5.23
C HIS A 60 -7.77 -4.18 5.12
N SER A 61 -7.17 -3.36 5.98
CA SER A 61 -7.44 -1.93 6.05
C SER A 61 -6.29 -1.19 6.73
N SER A 62 -6.35 0.14 6.74
CA SER A 62 -5.39 0.98 7.45
C SER A 62 -6.07 2.23 8.00
N ARG A 63 -5.57 2.76 9.11
CA ARG A 63 -6.04 4.04 9.67
C ARG A 63 -4.91 4.77 10.38
N PHE A 64 -5.08 6.06 10.60
CA PHE A 64 -4.29 6.79 11.56
C PHE A 64 -4.92 6.67 12.95
N VAL A 65 -4.09 6.39 13.96
CA VAL A 65 -4.43 6.47 15.38
C VAL A 65 -3.42 7.44 16.00
N LYS A 66 -3.85 8.68 16.20
CA LYS A 66 -2.96 9.82 16.52
C LYS A 66 -1.86 9.94 15.46
N ASP A 67 -0.61 9.79 15.86
CA ASP A 67 0.56 9.90 14.98
C ASP A 67 1.01 8.56 14.37
N LEU A 68 0.39 7.44 14.78
CA LEU A 68 0.70 6.12 14.24
C LEU A 68 -0.17 5.80 13.04
N PHE A 69 0.45 5.28 12.00
CA PHE A 69 -0.23 4.63 10.90
C PHE A 69 -0.34 3.13 11.19
N VAL A 70 -1.57 2.66 11.34
CA VAL A 70 -1.90 1.27 11.65
C VAL A 70 -2.34 0.58 10.36
N ILE A 71 -1.76 -0.57 10.05
CA ILE A 71 -2.17 -1.46 8.96
C ILE A 71 -2.66 -2.76 9.55
N ARG A 72 -3.91 -3.13 9.24
CA ARG A 72 -4.53 -4.40 9.61
C ARG A 72 -4.34 -5.45 8.52
N LEU A 73 -4.04 -6.67 8.97
CA LEU A 73 -3.61 -7.81 8.16
C LEU A 73 -4.37 -9.06 8.60
N LYS A 74 -4.62 -9.97 7.67
CA LYS A 74 -5.18 -11.30 7.95
C LYS A 74 -4.15 -12.23 8.59
N HIS A 75 -2.88 -12.05 8.24
CA HIS A 75 -1.74 -12.83 8.70
C HIS A 75 -0.62 -11.89 9.15
N ALA A 76 -0.14 -12.10 10.38
CA ALA A 76 0.95 -11.31 10.93
C ALA A 76 2.28 -11.63 10.22
N PRO A 77 3.10 -10.62 9.88
CA PRO A 77 4.45 -10.85 9.42
C PRO A 77 5.31 -11.43 10.55
N SER A 78 6.31 -12.24 10.19
CA SER A 78 7.29 -12.75 11.17
C SER A 78 8.14 -11.61 11.75
N PRO A 79 8.80 -11.80 12.91
CA PRO A 79 9.74 -10.82 13.45
C PRO A 79 10.86 -10.45 12.46
N SER A 80 11.42 -11.45 11.76
CA SER A 80 12.45 -11.21 10.73
C SER A 80 11.93 -10.42 9.53
N ALA A 81 10.68 -10.61 9.14
CA ALA A 81 10.06 -9.81 8.08
C ALA A 81 9.85 -8.36 8.51
N ILE A 82 9.51 -8.13 9.79
CA ILE A 82 9.41 -6.78 10.36
C ILE A 82 10.77 -6.08 10.37
N GLU A 83 11.85 -6.79 10.73
CA GLU A 83 13.21 -6.26 10.69
C GLU A 83 13.59 -5.84 9.27
N ALA A 84 13.42 -6.73 8.29
CA ALA A 84 13.68 -6.42 6.88
C ALA A 84 12.85 -5.22 6.38
N MET A 85 11.57 -5.13 6.75
CA MET A 85 10.73 -3.99 6.37
C MET A 85 11.21 -2.67 7.00
N ASN A 86 11.79 -2.69 8.20
CA ASN A 86 12.36 -1.48 8.79
C ASN A 86 13.62 -1.01 8.07
N GLU A 87 14.36 -1.92 7.43
CA GLU A 87 15.51 -1.57 6.58
C GLU A 87 15.04 -1.05 5.22
N ASP A 88 14.18 -1.80 4.54
CA ASP A 88 13.74 -1.54 3.15
C ASP A 88 12.84 -0.31 2.98
N PHE A 89 12.19 0.12 4.07
CA PHE A 89 11.22 1.22 4.10
C PHE A 89 11.57 2.30 5.13
N ALA A 90 12.83 2.37 5.57
CA ALA A 90 13.31 3.39 6.51
C ALA A 90 13.01 4.83 6.04
N ASP A 91 12.98 5.05 4.72
CA ASP A 91 12.72 6.34 4.07
C ASP A 91 11.31 6.89 4.34
N ILE A 92 10.34 6.02 4.63
CA ILE A 92 8.95 6.43 4.92
C ILE A 92 8.58 6.40 6.40
N VAL A 93 9.50 5.95 7.25
CA VAL A 93 9.31 5.85 8.70
C VAL A 93 9.82 7.12 9.38
N VAL A 94 8.92 7.83 10.07
CA VAL A 94 9.24 8.98 10.92
C VAL A 94 8.85 8.67 12.36
N GLY A 95 9.83 8.64 13.26
CA GLY A 95 9.59 8.32 14.67
C GLY A 95 9.53 6.81 14.91
N PRO A 96 8.44 6.24 15.47
CA PRO A 96 8.41 4.82 15.82
C PRO A 96 8.58 3.90 14.60
N PRO A 97 9.47 2.88 14.67
CA PRO A 97 9.66 1.92 13.59
C PRO A 97 8.47 0.99 13.45
N ILE A 98 8.42 0.26 12.33
CA ILE A 98 7.42 -0.78 12.05
C ILE A 98 7.50 -1.85 13.13
N LYS A 99 6.36 -2.08 13.80
CA LYS A 99 6.19 -3.12 14.81
C LYS A 99 4.82 -3.76 14.70
N ALA A 100 4.74 -5.05 14.99
CA ALA A 100 3.47 -5.68 15.33
C ALA A 100 2.96 -5.10 16.66
N ILE A 101 1.66 -4.81 16.75
CA ILE A 101 1.04 -4.29 17.96
C ILE A 101 -0.28 -5.02 18.25
N ASP A 102 -0.72 -4.98 19.50
CA ASP A 102 -2.09 -5.30 19.87
C ASP A 102 -3.05 -4.18 19.41
N PRO A 103 -4.37 -4.44 19.34
CA PRO A 103 -5.36 -3.41 19.05
C PRO A 103 -5.18 -2.17 19.93
N THR A 104 -5.20 -0.98 19.32
CA THR A 104 -5.09 0.27 20.09
C THR A 104 -6.37 0.50 20.91
N PRO A 105 -6.32 1.29 22.01
CA PRO A 105 -7.51 1.63 22.78
C PRO A 105 -8.64 2.23 21.92
N ASP A 106 -8.28 3.07 20.94
CA ASP A 106 -9.22 3.69 20.02
C ASP A 106 -9.87 2.63 19.10
N GLU A 107 -9.10 1.66 18.58
CA GLU A 107 -9.65 0.53 17.80
C GLU A 107 -10.55 -0.40 18.63
N ILE A 108 -10.22 -0.61 19.91
CA ILE A 108 -11.06 -1.40 20.83
C ILE A 108 -12.38 -0.70 21.10
N ALA A 109 -12.35 0.61 21.36
CA ALA A 109 -13.54 1.42 21.58
C ALA A 109 -14.48 1.41 20.36
N ASP A 110 -13.90 1.42 19.15
CA ASP A 110 -14.64 1.37 17.89
C ASP A 110 -15.08 -0.06 17.49
N ASN A 111 -14.64 -1.10 18.23
CA ASN A 111 -14.75 -2.52 17.85
C ASN A 111 -14.24 -2.78 16.40
N ASP A 112 -13.16 -2.10 16.02
CA ASP A 112 -12.63 -2.04 14.66
C ASP A 112 -11.69 -3.22 14.38
N HIS A 113 -12.28 -4.37 14.05
CA HIS A 113 -11.58 -5.61 13.67
C HIS A 113 -10.47 -5.98 14.66
N VAL A 114 -10.78 -5.96 15.96
CA VAL A 114 -9.83 -6.20 17.07
C VAL A 114 -9.18 -7.59 17.05
N ASP A 115 -9.75 -8.53 16.30
CA ASP A 115 -9.27 -9.89 16.11
C ASP A 115 -8.13 -10.02 15.07
N LEU A 116 -7.98 -9.05 14.16
CA LEU A 116 -6.98 -9.12 13.09
C LEU A 116 -5.57 -8.78 13.55
N ALA A 117 -4.56 -9.34 12.87
CA ALA A 117 -3.17 -8.94 13.05
C ALA A 117 -2.98 -7.49 12.58
N ARG A 118 -2.01 -6.78 13.14
CA ARG A 118 -1.70 -5.41 12.71
C ARG A 118 -0.26 -5.01 12.98
N ILE A 119 0.23 -4.12 12.13
CA ILE A 119 1.48 -3.40 12.35
C ILE A 119 1.20 -1.91 12.51
N ALA A 120 2.09 -1.21 13.21
CA ALA A 120 2.05 0.24 13.31
C ALA A 120 3.45 0.84 13.21
N PHE A 121 3.52 2.05 12.67
CA PHE A 121 4.71 2.88 12.58
C PHE A 121 4.34 4.34 12.41
N GLY A 122 5.28 5.26 12.62
CA GLY A 122 5.08 6.63 12.21
C GLY A 122 5.32 6.75 10.71
N PHE A 123 4.27 6.95 9.91
CA PHE A 123 4.39 7.16 8.47
C PHE A 123 4.57 8.65 8.16
N ASN A 124 5.44 8.98 7.21
CA ASN A 124 5.74 10.37 6.85
C ASN A 124 4.57 11.14 6.19
N ARG A 125 3.45 10.46 5.89
CA ARG A 125 2.21 11.00 5.30
C ARG A 125 2.39 11.63 3.92
N ARG A 126 3.49 11.32 3.23
CA ARG A 126 3.86 11.92 1.95
C ARG A 126 4.08 10.85 0.88
N ASP A 127 4.89 9.84 1.17
CA ASP A 127 5.38 8.92 0.16
C ASP A 127 4.45 7.71 -0.01
N TYR A 128 3.25 7.97 -0.53
CA TYR A 128 2.20 6.97 -0.69
C TYR A 128 2.52 5.91 -1.74
N GLY A 129 3.27 6.25 -2.80
CA GLY A 129 3.79 5.27 -3.75
C GLY A 129 4.67 4.22 -3.07
N ARG A 130 5.45 4.63 -2.08
CA ARG A 130 6.32 3.74 -1.32
C ARG A 130 5.56 2.95 -0.24
N LEU A 131 4.57 3.57 0.41
CA LEU A 131 3.61 2.85 1.26
C LEU A 131 2.86 1.77 0.46
N ARG A 132 2.52 2.05 -0.81
CA ARG A 132 1.88 1.06 -1.69
C ARG A 132 2.80 -0.14 -1.93
N HIS A 133 4.11 0.06 -2.07
CA HIS A 133 5.09 -1.02 -2.16
C HIS A 133 5.20 -1.82 -0.85
N LEU A 134 5.17 -1.18 0.31
CA LEU A 134 5.10 -1.87 1.61
C LEU A 134 3.89 -2.80 1.70
N ILE A 135 2.72 -2.34 1.23
CA ILE A 135 1.52 -3.18 1.18
C ILE A 135 1.68 -4.36 0.22
N ASP A 136 2.39 -4.21 -0.90
CA ASP A 136 2.71 -5.35 -1.79
C ASP A 136 3.62 -6.38 -1.10
N THR A 137 4.63 -5.93 -0.35
CA THR A 137 5.48 -6.81 0.47
C THR A 137 4.63 -7.55 1.50
N LEU A 138 3.74 -6.86 2.20
CA LEU A 138 2.84 -7.47 3.19
C LEU A 138 1.90 -8.52 2.58
N ASN A 139 1.51 -8.34 1.32
CA ASN A 139 0.68 -9.29 0.58
C ASN A 139 1.44 -10.50 0.01
N SER A 140 2.77 -10.55 0.18
CA SER A 140 3.59 -11.70 -0.21
C SER A 140 3.68 -12.79 0.87
N PHE A 141 3.28 -12.48 2.10
CA PHE A 141 3.21 -13.41 3.23
C PHE A 141 1.94 -14.27 3.20
#